data_AF-A0A965KCE0-F1
#
_entry.id   AF-A0A965KCE0-F1
#
_cell.length_a   1.000
_cell.length_b   1.000
_cell.length_c   1.000
_cell.angle_alpha   90.00
_cell.angle_beta   90.00
_cell.angle_gamma   90.00
#
_symmetry.space_group_name_H-M   'P 1'
#
loop_
_entity.id
_entity.type
_entity.pdbx_description
1 polymer ?
#
loop_
_entity_poly.entity_id
_entity_poly.type
_entity_poly.pdbx_seq_one_letter_code
_entity_poly.pdbx_strand_id
1 'polypeptide(L)'
;KLRVVDPIDYMPHNVVNVDILPEYPMTIAVMARDNADPKTGLEYGDHVGDGGFILKFSDGTVTNAKWKAKNFFKGPLNGDVKNPKVEHTPVPENWFATDFDDSKWAQATEFTEERVGPKEHFYKFKDNFAGAKFIWSDDLDLDNTVIFRTKVEAPAGYKQRWTTKSEFDISKPLGQ
;
A
#
# COMPACT_ATOMS: atom_id res chain seq x y z
N LYS A 1 6.03 5.34 -16.27
CA LYS A 1 5.80 5.07 -14.82
C LYS A 1 5.89 3.55 -14.62
N LEU A 2 6.22 3.04 -13.45
CA LEU A 2 6.22 1.59 -13.21
C LEU A 2 4.92 1.22 -12.49
N ARG A 3 4.25 0.16 -12.94
CA ARG A 3 3.12 -0.44 -12.25
C ARG A 3 3.50 -1.87 -11.90
N VAL A 4 3.40 -2.20 -10.63
CA VAL A 4 3.52 -3.57 -10.15
C VAL A 4 2.19 -3.95 -9.55
N VAL A 5 1.74 -5.16 -9.86
CA VAL A 5 0.60 -5.80 -9.23
C VAL A 5 1.14 -7.05 -8.55
N ASP A 6 0.68 -7.34 -7.33
CA ASP A 6 1.02 -8.60 -6.67
C ASP A 6 0.66 -9.76 -7.62
N PRO A 7 1.63 -10.65 -7.96
CA PRO A 7 1.36 -11.76 -8.87
C PRO A 7 0.50 -12.86 -8.23
N ILE A 8 0.22 -12.81 -6.93
CA ILE A 8 -0.61 -13.80 -6.22
C ILE A 8 -1.90 -13.14 -5.74
N ASP A 9 -3.03 -13.80 -6.02
CA ASP A 9 -4.34 -13.37 -5.53
C ASP A 9 -4.51 -13.77 -4.05
N TYR A 10 -4.22 -12.82 -3.15
CA TYR A 10 -4.44 -12.83 -1.69
C TYR A 10 -3.76 -13.95 -0.88
N MET A 11 -3.88 -15.22 -1.28
CA MET A 11 -3.32 -16.38 -0.60
C MET A 11 -2.38 -17.19 -1.50
N PRO A 12 -1.28 -17.73 -0.95
CA PRO A 12 -0.81 -17.54 0.44
C PRO A 12 -0.27 -16.13 0.67
N HIS A 13 -0.19 -15.70 1.94
CA HIS A 13 0.53 -14.47 2.30
C HIS A 13 1.93 -14.52 1.70
N ASN A 14 2.38 -13.44 1.06
CA ASN A 14 3.67 -13.42 0.39
C ASN A 14 4.44 -12.12 0.65
N VAL A 15 5.72 -12.15 0.30
CA VAL A 15 6.58 -10.97 0.19
C VAL A 15 7.04 -10.89 -1.25
N VAL A 16 6.83 -9.74 -1.88
CA VAL A 16 7.24 -9.48 -3.27
C VAL A 16 8.41 -8.49 -3.29
N ASN A 17 9.38 -8.78 -4.14
CA ASN A 17 10.49 -7.87 -4.44
C ASN A 17 10.33 -7.31 -5.84
N VAL A 18 10.70 -6.04 -6.00
CA VAL A 18 10.64 -5.32 -7.27
C VAL A 18 11.93 -4.55 -7.49
N ASP A 19 12.42 -4.53 -8.72
CA ASP A 19 13.54 -3.71 -9.13
C ASP A 19 13.03 -2.51 -9.92
N ILE A 20 13.44 -1.32 -9.50
CA ILE A 20 13.00 -0.05 -10.09
C ILE A 20 14.22 0.80 -10.45
N LEU A 21 14.11 1.56 -11.55
CA LEU A 21 15.07 2.60 -11.92
C LEU A 21 14.43 3.96 -11.59
N PRO A 22 14.72 4.57 -10.42
CA PRO A 22 13.99 5.72 -9.93
C PRO A 22 14.45 7.03 -10.57
N GLU A 23 13.52 7.77 -11.17
CA GLU A 23 13.71 9.16 -11.58
C GLU A 23 13.23 10.08 -10.46
N TYR A 24 14.15 10.84 -9.85
CA TYR A 24 13.83 11.71 -8.71
C TYR A 24 13.53 13.17 -9.15
N PRO A 25 12.67 13.90 -8.42
CA PRO A 25 11.85 13.40 -7.32
C PRO A 25 10.81 12.38 -7.80
N MET A 26 10.64 11.30 -7.05
CA MET A 26 9.66 10.26 -7.38
C MET A 26 8.49 10.29 -6.40
N THR A 27 7.34 9.83 -6.86
CA THR A 27 6.20 9.52 -6.01
C THR A 27 6.05 8.00 -5.96
N ILE A 28 6.01 7.45 -4.75
CA ILE A 28 5.58 6.08 -4.54
C ILE A 28 4.11 6.13 -4.15
N ALA A 29 3.27 5.42 -4.89
CA ALA A 29 1.86 5.27 -4.60
C ALA A 29 1.51 3.78 -4.58
N VAL A 30 0.90 3.32 -3.49
CA VAL A 30 0.58 1.91 -3.25
C VAL A 30 -0.88 1.81 -2.86
N MET A 31 -1.64 0.94 -3.53
CA MET A 31 -2.97 0.54 -3.07
C MET A 31 -2.82 -0.81 -2.39
N ALA A 32 -3.00 -0.85 -1.08
CA ALA A 32 -3.06 -2.09 -0.32
C ALA A 32 -4.52 -2.46 -0.06
N ARG A 33 -4.83 -3.75 -0.14
CA ARG A 33 -6.16 -4.29 0.09
C ARG A 33 -6.09 -5.43 1.08
N ASP A 34 -6.96 -5.38 2.07
CA ASP A 34 -7.19 -6.50 2.96
C ASP A 34 -8.04 -7.58 2.28
N ASN A 35 -8.13 -8.78 2.85
CA ASN A 35 -8.87 -9.91 2.26
C ASN A 35 -10.38 -9.85 2.56
N ALA A 36 -10.94 -8.64 2.50
CA ALA A 36 -12.32 -8.37 2.85
C ALA A 36 -13.28 -8.60 1.68
N ASP A 37 -14.40 -9.29 1.93
CA ASP A 37 -15.49 -9.41 0.97
C ASP A 37 -16.07 -8.01 0.66
N PRO A 38 -16.26 -7.66 -0.62
CA PRO A 38 -16.64 -6.30 -1.02
C PRO A 38 -18.05 -5.88 -0.58
N LYS A 39 -18.91 -6.81 -0.15
CA LYS A 39 -20.27 -6.53 0.32
C LYS A 39 -20.36 -6.46 1.85
N THR A 40 -19.55 -7.24 2.56
CA THR A 40 -19.61 -7.32 4.03
C THR A 40 -18.46 -6.60 4.72
N GLY A 41 -17.31 -6.47 4.08
CA GLY A 41 -16.08 -6.00 4.70
C GLY A 41 -15.43 -7.05 5.61
N LEU A 42 -15.91 -8.30 5.58
CA LEU A 42 -15.41 -9.38 6.43
C LEU A 42 -14.47 -10.27 5.64
N GLU A 43 -13.43 -10.74 6.31
CA GLU A 43 -12.58 -11.83 5.83
C GLU A 43 -13.20 -13.18 6.19
N TYR A 44 -13.04 -14.16 5.30
CA TYR A 44 -13.46 -15.55 5.53
C TYR A 44 -14.93 -15.74 5.96
N GLY A 45 -15.78 -14.72 5.78
CA GLY A 45 -17.21 -14.71 6.08
C GLY A 45 -17.62 -14.05 7.40
N ASP A 46 -16.77 -14.08 8.42
CA ASP A 46 -17.10 -13.64 9.79
C ASP A 46 -15.96 -12.97 10.57
N HIS A 47 -14.79 -12.79 9.96
CA HIS A 47 -13.64 -12.16 10.61
C HIS A 47 -13.51 -10.69 10.20
N VAL A 48 -13.15 -9.85 11.15
CA VAL A 48 -12.70 -8.49 10.88
C VAL A 48 -11.23 -8.55 10.46
N GLY A 49 -10.83 -7.64 9.57
CA GLY A 49 -9.51 -7.62 8.95
C GLY A 49 -8.34 -7.44 9.93
N ASP A 50 -7.15 -7.78 9.47
CA ASP A 50 -5.88 -7.62 10.19
C ASP A 50 -4.82 -6.93 9.31
N GLY A 51 -5.28 -6.03 8.44
CA GLY A 51 -4.50 -5.35 7.41
C GLY A 51 -3.15 -4.78 7.88
N GLY A 52 -2.36 -4.30 6.93
CA GLY A 52 -1.06 -3.72 7.26
C GLY A 52 -0.14 -3.71 6.06
N PHE A 53 0.62 -2.63 5.95
CA PHE A 53 1.55 -2.45 4.84
C PHE A 53 2.96 -2.10 5.35
N ILE A 54 3.97 -2.81 4.84
CA ILE A 54 5.37 -2.54 5.13
C ILE A 54 6.20 -2.61 3.84
N LEU A 55 7.10 -1.63 3.66
CA LEU A 55 7.97 -1.56 2.50
C LEU A 55 9.33 -0.96 2.88
N LYS A 56 10.37 -1.47 2.22
CA LYS A 56 11.71 -0.87 2.20
C LYS A 56 12.29 -0.92 0.79
N PHE A 57 12.87 0.18 0.35
CA PHE A 57 13.72 0.25 -0.84
C PHE A 57 15.20 0.38 -0.47
N SER A 58 16.06 0.03 -1.42
CA SER A 58 17.52 0.06 -1.26
C SER A 58 18.09 1.48 -1.16
N ASP A 59 17.35 2.50 -1.57
CA ASP A 59 17.71 3.92 -1.40
C ASP A 59 17.49 4.45 0.04
N GLY A 60 17.01 3.58 0.94
CA GLY A 60 16.71 3.92 2.33
C GLY A 60 15.27 4.37 2.57
N THR A 61 14.45 4.47 1.53
CA THR A 61 13.01 4.73 1.70
C THR A 61 12.35 3.58 2.45
N VAL A 62 11.62 3.92 3.52
CA VAL A 62 10.89 2.97 4.36
C VAL A 62 9.49 3.49 4.66
N THR A 63 8.55 2.57 4.91
CA THR A 63 7.23 2.91 5.46
C THR A 63 7.35 3.44 6.89
N ASN A 64 6.66 4.55 7.16
CA ASN A 64 6.56 5.22 8.45
C ASN A 64 5.39 6.21 8.44
N ALA A 65 5.12 6.86 9.57
CA ALA A 65 4.00 7.80 9.75
C ALA A 65 4.06 9.06 8.85
N LYS A 66 5.16 9.32 8.13
CA LYS A 66 5.23 10.47 7.20
C LYS A 66 4.48 10.22 5.89
N TRP A 67 4.20 8.95 5.56
CA TRP A 67 3.42 8.60 4.39
C TRP A 67 1.99 9.14 4.54
N LYS A 68 1.38 9.55 3.42
CA LYS A 68 -0.06 9.83 3.36
C LYS A 68 -0.81 8.52 3.28
N ALA A 69 -1.97 8.43 3.92
CA ALA A 69 -2.88 7.30 3.85
C ALA A 69 -4.32 7.78 3.69
N LYS A 70 -5.09 7.07 2.85
CA LYS A 70 -6.53 7.28 2.73
C LYS A 70 -7.25 5.98 2.40
N ASN A 71 -8.30 5.71 3.17
CA ASN A 71 -9.23 4.60 2.98
C ASN A 71 -10.21 4.89 1.83
N PHE A 72 -10.52 3.86 1.04
CA PHE A 72 -11.50 3.86 -0.04
C PHE A 72 -12.53 2.73 0.04
N PHE A 73 -12.37 1.80 0.98
CA PHE A 73 -13.31 0.72 1.26
C PHE A 73 -13.28 0.43 2.76
N LYS A 74 -14.39 0.74 3.45
CA LYS A 74 -14.56 0.50 4.89
C LYS A 74 -15.65 -0.52 5.15
N GLY A 75 -15.46 -1.41 6.11
CA GLY A 75 -16.50 -2.28 6.62
C GLY A 75 -15.95 -3.44 7.45
N PRO A 76 -16.79 -4.14 8.23
CA PRO A 76 -18.19 -3.81 8.49
C PRO A 76 -18.34 -2.51 9.29
N LEU A 77 -19.23 -1.62 8.86
CA LEU A 77 -19.42 -0.32 9.51
C LEU A 77 -19.85 -0.51 10.97
N ASN A 78 -19.22 0.26 11.86
CA ASN A 78 -19.38 0.17 13.33
C ASN A 78 -18.98 -1.20 13.92
N GLY A 79 -18.26 -2.04 13.16
CA GLY A 79 -17.89 -3.39 13.61
C GLY A 79 -19.07 -4.36 13.70
N ASP A 80 -20.22 -4.08 13.07
CA ASP A 80 -21.39 -4.99 13.10
C ASP A 80 -21.19 -6.17 12.14
N VAL A 81 -20.53 -7.22 12.65
CA VAL A 81 -20.31 -8.48 11.92
C VAL A 81 -21.62 -9.22 11.62
N LYS A 82 -22.69 -9.01 12.42
CA LYS A 82 -23.96 -9.74 12.25
C LYS A 82 -24.82 -9.17 11.14
N ASN A 83 -24.76 -7.85 10.94
CA ASN A 83 -25.47 -7.14 9.86
C ASN A 83 -24.50 -6.24 9.10
N PRO A 84 -23.53 -6.84 8.40
CA PRO A 84 -22.41 -6.09 7.85
C PRO A 84 -22.89 -5.10 6.79
N LYS A 85 -22.34 -3.90 6.89
CA LYS A 85 -22.51 -2.82 5.90
C LYS A 85 -21.14 -2.31 5.52
N VAL A 86 -21.01 -1.84 4.29
CA VAL A 86 -19.76 -1.33 3.76
C VAL A 86 -19.94 0.07 3.22
N GLU A 87 -18.87 0.84 3.24
CA GLU A 87 -18.75 2.11 2.55
C GLU A 87 -17.64 2.00 1.49
N HIS A 88 -17.98 2.36 0.25
CA HIS A 88 -17.01 2.47 -0.84
C HIS A 88 -16.91 3.93 -1.25
N THR A 89 -15.71 4.48 -1.18
CA THR A 89 -15.39 5.79 -1.75
C THR A 89 -14.74 5.57 -3.12
N PRO A 90 -15.21 6.22 -4.20
CA PRO A 90 -14.56 6.10 -5.50
C PRO A 90 -13.08 6.47 -5.43
N VAL A 91 -12.22 5.57 -5.92
CA VAL A 91 -10.80 5.87 -6.08
C VAL A 91 -10.65 6.90 -7.21
N PRO A 92 -10.02 8.06 -6.95
CA PRO A 92 -9.81 9.08 -7.97
C PRO A 92 -9.04 8.54 -9.17
N GLU A 93 -9.38 9.02 -10.36
CA GLU A 93 -8.53 8.81 -11.53
C GLU A 93 -7.13 9.39 -11.25
N ASN A 94 -6.10 8.76 -11.82
CA ASN A 94 -4.71 9.21 -11.69
C ASN A 94 -4.21 9.34 -10.24
N TRP A 95 -4.81 8.64 -9.26
CA TRP A 95 -4.37 8.62 -7.85
C TRP A 95 -2.89 8.27 -7.65
N PHE A 96 -2.25 7.62 -8.62
CA PHE A 96 -0.83 7.24 -8.62
C PHE A 96 0.08 8.30 -9.28
N ALA A 97 -0.48 9.37 -9.84
CA ALA A 97 0.29 10.38 -10.52
C ALA A 97 1.15 11.22 -9.56
N THR A 98 2.27 11.71 -10.08
CA THR A 98 3.26 12.50 -9.31
C THR A 98 2.75 13.88 -8.92
N ASP A 99 1.79 14.40 -9.67
CA ASP A 99 1.12 15.69 -9.50
C ASP A 99 -0.27 15.58 -8.86
N PHE A 100 -0.69 14.38 -8.45
CA PHE A 100 -1.94 14.19 -7.72
C PHE A 100 -1.90 14.88 -6.35
N ASP A 101 -2.91 15.71 -6.07
CA ASP A 101 -3.03 16.45 -4.81
C ASP A 101 -3.57 15.56 -3.68
N ASP A 102 -2.64 15.11 -2.82
CA ASP A 102 -2.92 14.37 -1.58
C ASP A 102 -2.78 15.25 -0.33
N SER A 103 -2.75 16.58 -0.48
CA SER A 103 -2.52 17.52 0.65
C SER A 103 -3.52 17.33 1.79
N LYS A 104 -4.77 16.99 1.46
CA LYS A 104 -5.86 16.73 2.41
C LYS A 104 -5.87 15.33 3.02
N TRP A 105 -5.00 14.43 2.59
CA TRP A 105 -4.94 13.07 3.13
C TRP A 105 -4.26 13.10 4.50
N ALA A 106 -4.75 12.25 5.41
CA ALA A 106 -4.13 12.06 6.70
C ALA A 106 -2.74 11.41 6.54
N GLN A 107 -1.93 11.53 7.59
CA GLN A 107 -0.73 10.71 7.71
C GLN A 107 -1.12 9.27 8.06
N ALA A 108 -0.27 8.33 7.66
CA ALA A 108 -0.43 6.93 7.99
C ALA A 108 -0.18 6.70 9.49
N THR A 109 -0.87 5.73 10.07
CA THR A 109 -0.65 5.32 11.46
C THR A 109 0.35 4.17 11.48
N GLU A 110 1.33 4.23 12.38
CA GLU A 110 2.26 3.12 12.60
C GLU A 110 1.64 2.10 13.58
N PHE A 111 1.72 0.83 13.21
CA PHE A 111 1.27 -0.29 14.04
C PHE A 111 2.44 -1.19 14.39
N THR A 112 2.34 -1.86 15.54
CA THR A 112 3.35 -2.83 15.97
C THR A 112 3.17 -4.16 15.23
N GLU A 113 4.23 -4.97 15.17
CA GLU A 113 4.15 -6.31 14.56
C GLU A 113 3.10 -7.17 15.27
N GLU A 114 2.96 -7.03 16.60
CA GLU A 114 1.97 -7.77 17.38
C GLU A 114 0.53 -7.38 17.06
N ARG A 115 0.30 -6.11 16.68
CA ARG A 115 -1.05 -5.62 16.33
C ARG A 115 -1.47 -6.05 14.93
N VAL A 116 -0.51 -6.14 14.01
CA VAL A 116 -0.74 -6.62 12.63
C VAL A 116 -0.82 -8.14 12.59
N GLY A 117 -0.02 -8.86 13.39
CA GLY A 117 0.00 -10.32 13.38
C GLY A 117 0.41 -10.92 12.02
N PRO A 118 1.52 -10.46 11.39
CA PRO A 118 1.92 -10.93 10.07
C PRO A 118 2.28 -12.42 10.09
N LYS A 119 2.08 -13.12 8.96
CA LYS A 119 2.29 -14.57 8.89
C LYS A 119 3.74 -14.95 8.60
N GLU A 120 4.03 -16.27 8.59
CA GLU A 120 5.37 -16.86 8.49
C GLU A 120 6.27 -16.24 7.40
N HIS A 121 5.71 -15.89 6.25
CA HIS A 121 6.45 -15.28 5.13
C HIS A 121 7.10 -13.95 5.50
N PHE A 122 6.46 -13.11 6.32
CA PHE A 122 7.09 -11.90 6.83
C PHE A 122 8.34 -12.22 7.66
N TYR A 123 8.23 -13.19 8.58
CA TYR A 123 9.33 -13.55 9.47
C TYR A 123 10.54 -14.12 8.71
N LYS A 124 10.33 -14.79 7.58
CA LYS A 124 11.41 -15.24 6.68
C LYS A 124 12.25 -14.09 6.10
N PHE A 125 11.66 -12.90 5.96
CA PHE A 125 12.29 -11.72 5.36
C PHE A 125 12.36 -10.52 6.30
N LYS A 126 12.15 -10.71 7.61
CA LYS A 126 12.02 -9.62 8.58
C LYS A 126 13.20 -8.63 8.54
N ASP A 127 14.42 -9.15 8.41
CA ASP A 127 15.64 -8.32 8.35
C ASP A 127 15.66 -7.41 7.11
N ASN A 128 15.00 -7.80 6.02
CA ASN A 128 14.85 -6.96 4.83
C ASN A 128 13.96 -5.74 5.09
N PHE A 129 13.20 -5.72 6.18
CA PHE A 129 12.36 -4.58 6.58
C PHE A 129 12.99 -3.74 7.70
N ALA A 130 14.28 -3.93 8.02
CA ALA A 130 14.95 -3.16 9.06
C ALA A 130 14.80 -1.64 8.83
N GLY A 131 14.25 -0.95 9.84
CA GLY A 131 13.96 0.49 9.84
C GLY A 131 12.55 0.86 9.34
N ALA A 132 11.84 -0.06 8.69
CA ALA A 132 10.45 0.13 8.27
C ALA A 132 9.47 -0.15 9.41
N LYS A 133 8.29 0.45 9.30
CA LYS A 133 7.16 0.25 10.20
C LYS A 133 5.98 -0.27 9.41
N PHE A 134 5.17 -1.14 10.02
CA PHE A 134 3.85 -1.40 9.49
C PHE A 134 3.03 -0.12 9.58
N ILE A 135 2.40 0.25 8.48
CA ILE A 135 1.53 1.40 8.39
C ILE A 135 0.16 1.03 7.85
N TRP A 136 -0.85 1.77 8.27
CA TRP A 136 -2.19 1.72 7.69
C TRP A 136 -2.85 3.11 7.70
N SER A 137 -4.15 3.20 7.44
CA SER A 137 -4.95 4.36 7.85
C SER A 137 -5.08 4.40 9.40
N ASP A 138 -6.06 5.10 9.94
CA ASP A 138 -6.33 5.16 11.38
C ASP A 138 -6.99 3.90 11.95
N ASP A 139 -7.56 3.04 11.11
CA ASP A 139 -8.34 1.87 11.50
C ASP A 139 -7.83 0.61 10.80
N LEU A 140 -7.03 -0.19 11.50
CA LEU A 140 -6.45 -1.42 10.97
C LEU A 140 -7.49 -2.52 10.71
N ASP A 141 -8.63 -2.46 11.40
CA ASP A 141 -9.61 -3.54 11.44
C ASP A 141 -10.67 -3.38 10.35
N LEU A 142 -11.15 -2.15 10.13
CA LEU A 142 -12.31 -1.91 9.27
C LEU A 142 -11.96 -1.23 7.94
N ASP A 143 -10.74 -0.70 7.78
CA ASP A 143 -10.35 -0.09 6.51
C ASP A 143 -9.70 -1.14 5.62
N ASN A 144 -10.43 -1.59 4.61
CA ASN A 144 -10.10 -2.74 3.78
C ASN A 144 -9.38 -2.39 2.48
N THR A 145 -9.43 -1.13 2.02
CA THR A 145 -8.60 -0.66 0.90
C THR A 145 -8.04 0.70 1.23
N VAL A 146 -6.72 0.77 1.36
CA VAL A 146 -6.00 2.00 1.71
C VAL A 146 -4.99 2.31 0.63
N ILE A 147 -4.97 3.56 0.18
CA ILE A 147 -3.92 4.07 -0.70
C ILE A 147 -2.91 4.84 0.14
N PHE A 148 -1.64 4.50 -0.04
CA PHE A 148 -0.50 5.19 0.53
C PHE A 148 0.22 6.00 -0.52
N ARG A 149 0.68 7.19 -0.15
CA ARG A 149 1.51 8.04 -1.02
C ARG A 149 2.68 8.64 -0.25
N THR A 150 3.83 8.72 -0.89
CA THR A 150 4.97 9.48 -0.39
C THR A 150 5.76 10.07 -1.56
N LYS A 151 6.34 11.24 -1.33
CA LYS A 151 7.29 11.87 -2.25
C LYS A 151 8.71 11.61 -1.74
N VAL A 152 9.56 11.10 -2.61
CA VAL A 152 10.96 10.81 -2.30
C VAL A 152 11.83 11.72 -3.14
N GLU A 153 12.68 12.49 -2.46
CA GLU A 153 13.67 13.35 -3.08
C GLU A 153 14.92 12.55 -3.44
N ALA A 154 15.72 13.08 -4.36
CA ALA A 154 16.97 12.43 -4.75
C ALA A 154 17.90 12.28 -3.53
N PRO A 155 18.44 11.08 -3.25
CA PRO A 155 19.43 10.93 -2.19
C PRO A 155 20.68 11.75 -2.50
N ALA A 156 21.42 12.13 -1.46
CA ALA A 156 22.63 12.94 -1.62
C ALA A 156 23.63 12.25 -2.57
N GLY A 157 24.09 12.98 -3.59
CA GLY A 157 25.01 12.44 -4.59
C GLY A 157 24.37 11.57 -5.67
N TYR A 158 23.04 11.46 -5.71
CA TYR A 158 22.34 10.80 -6.81
C TYR A 158 22.72 11.45 -8.15
N LYS A 159 23.11 10.59 -9.09
CA LYS A 159 23.28 10.93 -10.50
C LYS A 159 22.58 9.84 -11.28
N GLN A 160 21.58 10.19 -12.08
CA GLN A 160 20.96 9.25 -12.98
C GLN A 160 22.01 8.68 -13.92
N ARG A 161 22.12 7.34 -13.98
CA ARG A 161 23.13 6.64 -14.80
C ARG A 161 22.58 5.96 -16.04
N TRP A 162 21.26 5.86 -16.16
CA TRP A 162 20.58 5.28 -17.31
C TRP A 162 19.98 6.38 -18.19
N THR A 163 19.96 6.11 -19.49
CA THR A 163 19.34 6.98 -20.52
C THR A 163 18.03 6.39 -21.06
N THR A 164 17.68 5.18 -20.63
CA THR A 164 16.45 4.48 -21.03
C THR A 164 15.23 5.31 -20.64
N LYS A 165 14.35 5.57 -21.62
CA LYS A 165 13.02 6.13 -21.38
C LYS A 165 12.00 5.00 -21.45
N SER A 166 10.98 5.04 -20.61
CA SER A 166 9.88 4.06 -20.68
C SER A 166 9.16 4.23 -22.03
N GLU A 167 9.23 3.22 -22.89
CA GLU A 167 8.53 3.20 -24.19
C GLU A 167 7.05 2.83 -24.05
N PHE A 168 6.63 2.38 -22.86
CA PHE A 168 5.28 1.94 -22.58
C PHE A 168 4.49 3.00 -21.79
N ASP A 169 3.37 3.44 -22.36
CA ASP A 169 2.38 4.25 -21.66
C ASP A 169 1.58 3.38 -20.69
N ILE A 170 2.07 3.25 -19.46
CA ILE A 170 1.42 2.45 -18.42
C ILE A 170 0.17 3.11 -17.81
N SER A 171 -0.30 4.25 -18.35
CA SER A 171 -1.64 4.76 -18.02
C SER A 171 -2.74 3.86 -18.55
N LYS A 172 -2.41 2.95 -19.48
CA LYS A 172 -3.30 1.92 -20.01
C LYS A 172 -3.05 0.56 -19.34
N PRO A 173 -4.08 -0.29 -19.19
CA PRO A 173 -3.90 -1.67 -18.72
C PRO A 173 -2.92 -2.42 -19.63
N LEU A 174 -2.03 -3.24 -19.04
CA LEU A 174 -1.24 -4.19 -19.82
C LEU A 174 -2.19 -5.22 -20.46
N GLY A 175 -2.20 -5.31 -21.80
CA GLY A 175 -3.02 -6.29 -22.54
C GLY A 175 -4.21 -5.75 -23.35
N GLN A 176 -4.21 -4.46 -23.72
CA GLN A 176 -5.00 -3.95 -24.85
C GLN A 176 -4.12 -3.55 -26.02
#